data_AF-A0A177LK08-F1
#
_entry.id   AF-A0A177LK08-F1
#
_cell.length_a   1.000
_cell.length_b   1.000
_cell.length_c   1.000
_cell.angle_alpha   90.00
_cell.angle_beta   90.00
_cell.angle_gamma   90.00
#
_symmetry.space_group_name_H-M   'P 1'
#
loop_
_entity.id
_entity.type
_entity.pdbx_description
1 polymer ?
#
loop_
_entity_poly.entity_id
_entity_poly.type
_entity_poly.pdbx_seq_one_letter_code
_entity_poly.pdbx_strand_id
1 'polypeptide(L)'
;MKLINKNNILKTLSLGMMVGFISVSAQSDVIQKIKKEGNKPFSYAELSIKQGGKWEGNKYIGGNFKNVTELQIPAEHTDHSSYIRYEGIGLENNQVGYRLYLDWRNATDIFGKKVNTLVLPEVGQDGFESYHHDAPWGQDILKSGRTIGVGSYGRYDEQNDFVETFKTVKNTSVKVINEKDRSYAAIDYAGWKTWGDAVDLKSKLTIFNKDRFVKVDLYLNNAISGLCTGIVAIKDIPFKQVVSKNKKWAYIATYGQQTLAKKEDNLGMAVFYPMESFDKYVQTKSTHVVVFKKNKNVSYYFLGAWSQEPNGIKTETEFYQDLDKKLEILDQNNQL
;
A
#
# COMPACT_ATOMS: atom_id res chain seq x y z
N MET A 1 1.83 -69.21 18.75
CA MET A 1 1.73 -68.87 20.18
C MET A 1 2.47 -67.54 20.40
N LYS A 2 1.83 -66.60 21.10
CA LYS A 2 2.26 -65.23 21.47
C LYS A 2 2.19 -64.12 20.40
N LEU A 3 1.12 -63.33 20.53
CA LEU A 3 1.03 -61.92 20.18
C LEU A 3 2.14 -61.10 20.88
N ILE A 4 2.52 -59.95 20.31
CA ILE A 4 2.41 -58.63 20.96
C ILE A 4 2.50 -57.51 19.89
N ASN A 5 1.61 -56.56 20.08
CA ASN A 5 1.29 -55.36 19.33
C ASN A 5 2.23 -54.19 19.72
N LYS A 6 2.51 -53.22 18.83
CA LYS A 6 2.50 -51.76 19.10
C LYS A 6 3.07 -50.90 17.95
N ASN A 7 2.19 -50.06 17.41
CA ASN A 7 2.36 -48.63 17.09
C ASN A 7 3.74 -48.13 16.65
N ASN A 8 3.88 -47.85 15.35
CA ASN A 8 4.83 -46.84 14.88
C ASN A 8 4.08 -45.53 14.60
N ILE A 9 4.23 -44.61 15.55
CA ILE A 9 3.81 -43.22 15.50
C ILE A 9 4.59 -42.51 14.39
N LEU A 10 3.87 -41.92 13.45
CA LEU A 10 4.38 -41.03 12.43
C LEU A 10 5.00 -39.80 13.13
N LYS A 11 6.34 -39.72 13.17
CA LYS A 11 7.04 -38.50 13.59
C LYS A 11 6.98 -37.50 12.44
N THR A 12 6.01 -36.60 12.48
CA THR A 12 6.08 -35.32 11.78
C THR A 12 7.23 -34.52 12.38
N LEU A 13 8.37 -34.49 11.68
CA LEU A 13 9.41 -33.49 11.94
C LEU A 13 8.83 -32.14 11.52
N SER A 14 8.46 -31.32 12.51
CA SER A 14 8.33 -29.88 12.33
C SER A 14 9.72 -29.34 12.00
N LEU A 15 9.94 -29.07 10.72
CA LEU A 15 11.13 -28.37 10.26
C LEU A 15 11.04 -26.94 10.82
N GLY A 16 11.74 -26.69 11.91
CA GLY A 16 11.90 -25.36 12.48
C GLY A 16 12.50 -24.44 11.43
N MET A 17 11.71 -23.47 10.98
CA MET A 17 12.14 -22.45 10.05
C MET A 17 13.17 -21.57 10.78
N MET A 18 14.44 -21.75 10.44
CA MET A 18 15.54 -20.91 10.92
C MET A 18 15.46 -19.56 10.19
N VAL A 19 14.60 -18.67 10.66
CA VAL A 19 14.48 -17.30 10.14
C VAL A 19 14.86 -16.34 11.26
N GLY A 20 15.81 -15.44 10.98
CA GLY A 20 15.71 -14.09 11.57
C GLY A 20 16.76 -13.65 12.58
N PHE A 21 18.06 -13.84 12.34
CA PHE A 21 19.06 -12.99 13.01
C PHE A 21 19.61 -11.86 12.11
N ILE A 22 19.67 -12.03 10.79
CA ILE A 22 20.24 -11.02 9.87
C ILE A 22 19.22 -9.93 9.47
N SER A 23 17.92 -10.24 9.45
CA SER A 23 16.88 -9.32 8.96
C SER A 23 16.44 -8.26 9.98
N VAL A 24 16.52 -8.54 11.28
CA VAL A 24 16.03 -7.64 12.35
C VAL A 24 16.98 -6.45 12.58
N SER A 25 18.29 -6.67 12.46
CA SER A 25 19.29 -5.59 12.64
C SER A 25 19.17 -4.52 11.56
N ALA A 26 18.93 -4.92 10.31
CA ALA A 26 18.93 -4.01 9.17
C ALA A 26 17.86 -2.89 9.27
N GLN A 27 16.63 -3.21 9.69
CA GLN A 27 15.60 -2.17 9.88
C GLN A 27 15.87 -1.32 11.12
N SER A 28 16.35 -1.92 12.21
CA SER A 28 16.68 -1.18 13.44
C SER A 28 17.75 -0.12 13.19
N ASP A 29 18.78 -0.44 12.42
CA ASP A 29 19.86 0.50 12.06
C ASP A 29 19.34 1.65 11.19
N VAL A 30 18.45 1.37 10.23
CA VAL A 30 17.79 2.39 9.39
C VAL A 30 16.95 3.33 10.25
N ILE A 31 16.12 2.80 11.16
CA ILE A 31 15.30 3.59 12.08
C ILE A 31 16.18 4.52 12.93
N GLN A 32 17.24 3.99 13.54
CA GLN A 32 18.12 4.78 14.40
C GLN A 32 18.85 5.88 13.62
N LYS A 33 19.30 5.56 12.39
CA LYS A 33 19.91 6.54 11.50
C LYS A 33 18.95 7.70 11.19
N ILE A 34 17.73 7.39 10.75
CA ILE A 34 16.74 8.42 10.41
C ILE A 34 16.39 9.26 11.63
N LYS A 35 16.16 8.63 12.80
CA LYS A 35 15.87 9.35 14.05
C LYS A 35 16.99 10.30 14.48
N LYS A 36 18.25 9.87 14.34
CA LYS A 36 19.42 10.71 14.62
C LYS A 36 19.51 11.90 13.66
N GLU A 37 19.07 11.74 12.42
CA GLU A 37 19.04 12.79 11.40
C GLU A 37 17.83 13.74 11.52
N GLY A 38 16.83 13.39 12.33
CA GLY A 38 15.69 14.24 12.67
C GLY A 38 14.80 14.53 11.45
N ASN A 39 14.75 15.81 11.04
CA ASN A 39 13.87 16.29 9.97
C ASN A 39 14.54 16.29 8.59
N LYS A 40 15.74 15.70 8.45
CA LYS A 40 16.38 15.56 7.13
C LYS A 40 15.51 14.70 6.21
N PRO A 41 15.59 14.91 4.88
CA PRO A 41 14.91 14.08 3.90
C PRO A 41 15.18 12.59 4.11
N PHE A 42 14.13 11.79 4.29
CA PHE A 42 14.23 10.34 4.42
C PHE A 42 13.12 9.65 3.63
N SER A 43 13.35 8.37 3.32
CA SER A 43 12.30 7.45 2.89
C SER A 43 12.42 6.20 3.76
N TYR A 44 11.29 5.55 4.01
CA TYR A 44 11.26 4.38 4.85
C TYR A 44 10.14 3.43 4.41
N ALA A 45 10.44 2.14 4.40
CA ALA A 45 9.50 1.06 4.19
C ALA A 45 9.68 0.03 5.31
N GLU A 46 8.57 -0.41 5.90
CA GLU A 46 8.59 -1.38 6.98
C GLU A 46 7.50 -2.43 6.89
N LEU A 47 7.82 -3.56 7.49
CA LEU A 47 6.93 -4.68 7.69
C LEU A 47 7.19 -5.22 9.09
N SER A 48 6.13 -5.47 9.84
CA SER A 48 6.22 -5.87 11.24
C SER A 48 5.16 -6.91 11.56
N ILE A 49 5.56 -7.99 12.22
CA ILE A 49 4.69 -9.11 12.58
C ILE A 49 4.75 -9.37 14.09
N LYS A 50 3.68 -9.92 14.66
CA LYS A 50 3.73 -10.43 16.03
C LYS A 50 4.58 -11.70 16.10
N GLN A 51 5.46 -11.77 17.08
CA GLN A 51 6.24 -12.96 17.42
C GLN A 51 5.98 -13.38 18.87
N GLY A 52 6.00 -14.68 19.12
CA GLY A 52 5.76 -15.26 20.46
C GLY A 52 4.29 -15.37 20.85
N GLY A 53 3.36 -15.22 19.90
CA GLY A 53 1.95 -15.55 20.07
C GLY A 53 1.58 -16.86 19.36
N LYS A 54 0.28 -17.05 19.09
CA LYS A 54 -0.25 -18.24 18.40
C LYS A 54 -1.49 -17.92 17.57
N TRP A 55 -1.75 -18.72 16.53
CA TRP A 55 -3.00 -18.68 15.78
C TRP A 55 -4.13 -19.38 16.53
N GLU A 56 -5.30 -18.75 16.54
CA GLU A 56 -6.59 -19.29 16.95
C GLU A 56 -7.60 -19.02 15.83
N GLY A 57 -7.76 -19.99 14.93
CA GLY A 57 -8.42 -19.76 13.64
C GLY A 57 -7.67 -18.68 12.85
N ASN A 58 -8.40 -17.66 12.40
CA ASN A 58 -7.82 -16.56 11.61
C ASN A 58 -7.33 -15.37 12.47
N LYS A 59 -7.23 -15.54 13.80
CA LYS A 59 -6.72 -14.50 14.72
C LYS A 59 -5.40 -14.92 15.35
N TYR A 60 -4.47 -13.97 15.49
CA TYR A 60 -3.20 -14.16 16.16
C TYR A 60 -3.24 -13.53 17.56
N ILE A 61 -3.13 -14.38 18.58
CA ILE A 61 -3.30 -14.02 19.98
C ILE A 61 -1.96 -13.96 20.69
N GLY A 62 -1.76 -12.92 21.51
CA GLY A 62 -0.52 -12.65 22.23
C GLY A 62 0.63 -12.20 21.31
N GLY A 63 1.86 -12.28 21.82
CA GLY A 63 3.07 -11.86 21.10
C GLY A 63 3.30 -10.36 21.05
N ASN A 64 4.47 -9.97 20.54
CA ASN A 64 4.88 -8.57 20.38
C ASN A 64 5.33 -8.32 18.94
N PHE A 65 5.08 -7.11 18.44
CA PHE A 65 5.50 -6.73 17.10
C PHE A 65 7.02 -6.67 16.97
N LYS A 66 7.52 -7.20 15.86
CA LYS A 66 8.93 -7.20 15.47
C LYS A 66 9.03 -6.91 13.98
N ASN A 67 9.90 -5.97 13.63
CA ASN A 67 10.20 -5.65 12.23
C ASN A 67 10.91 -6.83 11.56
N VAL A 68 10.46 -7.16 10.35
CA VAL A 68 11.01 -8.19 9.47
C VAL A 68 11.13 -7.64 8.06
N THR A 69 12.15 -8.03 7.31
CA THR A 69 12.37 -7.52 5.94
C THR A 69 11.61 -8.30 4.88
N GLU A 70 11.11 -9.48 5.21
CA GLU A 70 10.39 -10.36 4.31
C GLU A 70 9.35 -11.19 5.06
N LEU A 71 8.28 -11.56 4.36
CA LEU A 71 7.21 -12.39 4.89
C LEU A 71 6.55 -13.17 3.76
N GLN A 72 6.42 -14.47 3.96
CA GLN A 72 5.42 -15.28 3.27
C GLN A 72 4.13 -15.18 4.07
N ILE A 73 3.05 -14.64 3.48
CA ILE A 73 1.78 -14.44 4.18
C ILE A 73 1.21 -15.81 4.57
N PRO A 74 0.95 -16.08 5.86
CA PRO A 74 0.33 -17.34 6.31
C PRO A 74 -1.09 -17.49 5.78
N ALA A 75 -1.54 -18.72 5.57
CA ALA A 75 -2.87 -19.01 5.03
C ALA A 75 -4.01 -18.58 5.97
N GLU A 76 -3.73 -18.50 7.28
CA GLU A 76 -4.65 -18.04 8.31
C GLU A 76 -4.86 -16.52 8.29
N HIS A 77 -3.99 -15.77 7.62
CA HIS A 77 -4.05 -14.31 7.60
C HIS A 77 -5.21 -13.82 6.72
N THR A 78 -6.04 -12.96 7.31
CA THR A 78 -7.12 -12.20 6.69
C THR A 78 -7.22 -10.85 7.39
N ASP A 79 -8.19 -10.04 6.97
CA ASP A 79 -8.59 -8.83 7.68
C ASP A 79 -8.80 -9.11 9.19
N HIS A 80 -8.29 -8.20 10.02
CA HIS A 80 -8.36 -8.23 11.47
C HIS A 80 -7.67 -9.43 12.14
N SER A 81 -6.75 -10.12 11.46
CA SER A 81 -5.98 -11.23 12.05
C SER A 81 -5.05 -10.83 13.20
N SER A 82 -4.72 -9.56 13.37
CA SER A 82 -3.79 -9.06 14.41
C SER A 82 -2.33 -9.51 14.29
N TYR A 83 -1.99 -10.20 13.19
CA TYR A 83 -0.65 -10.77 12.98
C TYR A 83 0.34 -9.74 12.42
N ILE A 84 -0.04 -9.02 11.37
CA ILE A 84 0.75 -7.97 10.74
C ILE A 84 0.37 -6.63 11.37
N ARG A 85 1.34 -5.82 11.78
CA ARG A 85 1.09 -4.51 12.40
C ARG A 85 0.32 -3.62 11.43
N TYR A 86 -0.69 -2.93 11.95
CA TYR A 86 -1.69 -2.16 11.18
C TYR A 86 -2.22 -2.88 9.93
N GLU A 87 -2.13 -4.21 9.85
CA GLU A 87 -2.61 -5.08 8.76
C GLU A 87 -1.84 -5.02 7.43
N GLY A 88 -0.64 -4.43 7.38
CA GLY A 88 0.00 -4.20 6.09
C GLY A 88 1.46 -3.79 6.11
N ILE A 89 1.88 -3.24 4.98
CA ILE A 89 3.19 -2.61 4.80
C ILE A 89 3.04 -1.11 5.04
N GLY A 90 3.98 -0.53 5.76
CA GLY A 90 4.11 0.92 5.91
C GLY A 90 5.15 1.50 4.95
N LEU A 91 4.82 2.60 4.29
CA LEU A 91 5.75 3.45 3.53
C LEU A 91 5.68 4.86 4.08
N GLU A 92 6.80 5.52 4.34
CA GLU A 92 6.83 6.86 4.92
C GLU A 92 7.99 7.71 4.41
N ASN A 93 7.74 9.01 4.29
CA ASN A 93 8.79 10.03 4.25
C ASN A 93 8.40 11.22 5.14
N ASN A 94 9.13 12.33 5.02
CA ASN A 94 8.87 13.53 5.83
C ASN A 94 7.44 14.09 5.68
N GLN A 95 6.76 13.83 4.58
CA GLN A 95 5.50 14.51 4.23
C GLN A 95 4.27 13.63 4.48
N VAL A 96 4.39 12.32 4.28
CA VAL A 96 3.24 11.42 4.28
C VAL A 96 3.65 10.00 4.67
N GLY A 97 2.71 9.26 5.24
CA GLY A 97 2.76 7.81 5.37
C GLY A 97 1.66 7.14 4.54
N TYR A 98 1.90 5.90 4.13
CA TYR A 98 0.93 5.04 3.47
C TYR A 98 0.94 3.66 4.13
N ARG A 99 -0.23 3.04 4.16
CA ARG A 99 -0.38 1.62 4.42
C ARG A 99 -0.90 0.94 3.17
N LEU A 100 -0.31 -0.19 2.79
CA LEU A 100 -0.95 -1.14 1.87
C LEU A 100 -1.36 -2.38 2.65
N TYR A 101 -2.66 -2.72 2.66
CA TYR A 101 -3.16 -3.96 3.28
C TYR A 101 -2.57 -5.20 2.59
N LEU A 102 -2.20 -6.19 3.38
CA LEU A 102 -1.64 -7.47 2.90
C LEU A 102 -2.65 -8.63 2.90
N ASP A 103 -3.92 -8.32 3.10
CA ASP A 103 -5.05 -9.25 2.96
C ASP A 103 -5.77 -9.07 1.61
N TRP A 104 -6.94 -9.71 1.49
CA TRP A 104 -7.76 -9.71 0.28
C TRP A 104 -8.17 -8.31 -0.19
N ARG A 105 -8.21 -7.30 0.70
CA ARG A 105 -8.60 -5.92 0.35
C ARG A 105 -7.57 -5.29 -0.58
N ASN A 106 -6.28 -5.49 -0.31
CA ASN A 106 -5.18 -4.84 -1.01
C ASN A 106 -5.43 -3.34 -1.24
N ALA A 107 -5.97 -2.63 -0.26
CA ALA A 107 -6.23 -1.20 -0.38
C ALA A 107 -5.02 -0.39 0.13
N THR A 108 -4.82 0.80 -0.43
CA THR A 108 -3.82 1.73 0.10
C THR A 108 -4.50 2.85 0.89
N ASP A 109 -4.22 2.91 2.19
CA ASP A 109 -4.65 4.00 3.06
C ASP A 109 -3.53 5.04 3.23
N ILE A 110 -3.92 6.22 3.72
CA ILE A 110 -3.03 7.37 3.91
C ILE A 110 -2.89 7.61 5.41
N PHE A 111 -1.68 7.56 5.91
CA PHE A 111 -1.34 8.04 7.24
C PHE A 111 -0.91 9.52 7.12
N GLY A 112 -1.84 10.41 7.48
CA GLY A 112 -1.63 11.84 7.46
C GLY A 112 -0.73 12.24 8.61
N LYS A 113 0.30 13.04 8.34
CA LYS A 113 1.30 13.45 9.33
C LYS A 113 1.16 14.92 9.72
N LYS A 114 1.32 15.20 11.02
CA LYS A 114 1.46 16.55 11.60
C LYS A 114 2.91 16.88 11.96
N VAL A 115 3.83 15.96 11.68
CA VAL A 115 5.27 16.08 11.93
C VAL A 115 6.05 15.69 10.68
N ASN A 116 7.31 16.11 10.60
CA ASN A 116 8.21 15.78 9.50
C ASN A 116 9.33 14.79 9.88
N THR A 117 9.25 14.20 11.07
CA THR A 117 10.10 13.10 11.55
C THR A 117 9.53 11.74 11.16
N LEU A 118 10.31 10.67 11.35
CA LEU A 118 9.85 9.29 11.24
C LEU A 118 8.81 8.95 12.33
N VAL A 119 7.71 8.28 11.97
CA VAL A 119 6.61 7.93 12.89
C VAL A 119 6.18 6.47 12.81
N LEU A 120 6.36 5.81 11.66
CA LEU A 120 5.83 4.47 11.43
C LEU A 120 6.31 3.44 12.46
N PRO A 121 7.57 3.45 12.96
CA PRO A 121 7.99 2.49 13.99
C PRO A 121 7.15 2.55 15.27
N GLU A 122 6.48 3.66 15.58
CA GLU A 122 5.66 3.86 16.77
C GLU A 122 4.16 3.57 16.56
N VAL A 123 3.70 3.52 15.30
CA VAL A 123 2.28 3.42 14.94
C VAL A 123 1.72 2.00 15.15
N GLY A 124 0.56 1.86 15.81
CA GLY A 124 -0.14 0.58 15.93
C GLY A 124 0.58 -0.49 16.76
N GLN A 125 1.47 -0.09 17.67
CA GLN A 125 2.16 -1.01 18.57
C GLN A 125 1.21 -1.70 19.57
N ASP A 126 0.09 -1.07 19.86
CA ASP A 126 -0.97 -1.55 20.75
C ASP A 126 -2.05 -2.37 20.02
N GLY A 127 -1.96 -2.52 18.70
CA GLY A 127 -2.92 -3.28 17.89
C GLY A 127 -3.51 -2.44 16.76
N PHE A 128 -4.82 -2.20 16.82
CA PHE A 128 -5.62 -1.69 15.68
C PHE A 128 -6.12 -0.27 15.85
N GLU A 129 -6.60 0.09 17.03
CA GLU A 129 -7.48 1.26 17.12
C GLU A 129 -6.73 2.59 17.20
N SER A 130 -5.57 2.64 17.87
CA SER A 130 -4.93 3.92 18.19
C SER A 130 -4.56 4.77 16.99
N TYR A 131 -4.14 4.16 15.88
CA TYR A 131 -3.73 4.89 14.69
C TYR A 131 -4.91 5.44 13.88
N HIS A 132 -6.14 5.02 14.18
CA HIS A 132 -7.37 5.62 13.61
C HIS A 132 -7.82 6.88 14.36
N HIS A 133 -7.11 7.28 15.41
CA HIS A 133 -7.46 8.40 16.26
C HIS A 133 -6.41 9.51 16.20
N ASP A 134 -6.86 10.74 16.46
CA ASP A 134 -6.01 11.92 16.37
C ASP A 134 -4.86 11.84 17.38
N ALA A 135 -3.63 11.81 16.87
CA ALA A 135 -2.43 11.80 17.70
C ALA A 135 -1.51 13.00 17.38
N PRO A 136 -0.50 13.28 18.22
CA PRO A 136 0.48 14.34 17.94
C PRO A 136 1.22 14.14 16.61
N TRP A 137 1.46 12.89 16.21
CA TRP A 137 2.14 12.57 14.94
C TRP A 137 1.21 12.69 13.73
N GLY A 138 -0.11 12.52 13.90
CA GLY A 138 -1.04 12.27 12.81
C GLY A 138 -2.07 11.18 13.12
N GLN A 139 -2.66 10.60 12.07
CA GLN A 139 -3.55 9.43 12.14
C GLN A 139 -3.74 8.82 10.75
N ASP A 140 -4.43 7.70 10.66
CA ASP A 140 -5.02 7.20 9.43
C ASP A 140 -6.19 8.09 9.00
N ILE A 141 -6.04 8.72 7.83
CA ILE A 141 -6.93 9.78 7.37
C ILE A 141 -7.82 9.35 6.20
N LEU A 142 -7.69 8.13 5.68
CA LEU A 142 -8.46 7.69 4.52
C LEU A 142 -9.42 6.56 4.89
N LYS A 143 -10.71 6.77 4.65
CA LYS A 143 -11.70 5.68 4.71
C LYS A 143 -11.74 4.95 3.38
N SER A 144 -10.88 3.96 3.18
CA SER A 144 -10.96 3.12 1.98
C SER A 144 -12.25 2.28 1.93
N GLY A 145 -12.76 1.77 3.05
CA GLY A 145 -13.99 0.96 3.04
C GLY A 145 -13.90 -0.23 2.07
N ARG A 146 -14.90 -0.44 1.20
CA ARG A 146 -14.87 -1.45 0.13
C ARG A 146 -14.28 -0.90 -1.18
N THR A 147 -13.13 -0.23 -1.10
CA THR A 147 -12.42 0.34 -2.25
C THR A 147 -10.99 -0.14 -2.27
N ILE A 148 -10.26 0.22 -3.32
CA ILE A 148 -8.82 -0.02 -3.43
C ILE A 148 -7.97 1.10 -2.77
N GLY A 149 -8.59 2.10 -2.14
CA GLY A 149 -7.86 3.22 -1.55
C GLY A 149 -7.20 4.12 -2.61
N VAL A 150 -6.03 4.70 -2.30
CA VAL A 150 -5.28 5.58 -3.21
C VAL A 150 -4.18 4.83 -3.96
N GLY A 151 -4.30 4.73 -5.28
CA GLY A 151 -3.25 4.19 -6.14
C GLY A 151 -2.93 2.70 -5.93
N SER A 152 -3.76 1.95 -5.21
CA SER A 152 -3.66 0.49 -5.25
C SER A 152 -4.13 -0.05 -6.61
N TYR A 153 -4.14 -1.36 -6.76
CA TYR A 153 -4.32 -2.04 -8.02
C TYR A 153 -5.22 -3.27 -7.88
N GLY A 154 -5.89 -3.62 -8.97
CA GLY A 154 -6.79 -4.75 -9.07
C GLY A 154 -7.20 -4.99 -10.51
N ARG A 155 -8.34 -5.67 -10.70
CA ARG A 155 -8.93 -5.93 -12.00
C ARG A 155 -10.37 -5.42 -12.02
N TYR A 156 -10.65 -4.43 -12.86
CA TYR A 156 -11.99 -3.91 -13.07
C TYR A 156 -12.89 -4.95 -13.73
N ASP A 157 -13.99 -5.28 -13.05
CA ASP A 157 -15.06 -6.13 -13.53
C ASP A 157 -16.16 -5.27 -14.14
N GLU A 158 -16.18 -5.20 -15.47
CA GLU A 158 -17.15 -4.43 -16.24
C GLU A 158 -18.58 -4.96 -16.12
N GLN A 159 -18.78 -6.23 -15.78
CA GLN A 159 -20.14 -6.80 -15.65
C GLN A 159 -20.82 -6.38 -14.36
N ASN A 160 -20.04 -6.25 -13.28
CA ASN A 160 -20.53 -6.00 -11.94
C ASN A 160 -20.16 -4.59 -11.40
N ASP A 161 -19.44 -3.81 -12.20
CA ASP A 161 -19.01 -2.43 -11.91
C ASP A 161 -18.24 -2.27 -10.59
N PHE A 162 -17.23 -3.12 -10.39
CA PHE A 162 -16.34 -3.01 -9.23
C PHE A 162 -14.91 -3.45 -9.55
N VAL A 163 -13.98 -3.17 -8.65
CA VAL A 163 -12.59 -3.62 -8.77
C VAL A 163 -12.39 -4.89 -7.94
N GLU A 164 -12.12 -6.01 -8.60
CA GLU A 164 -11.67 -7.23 -7.95
C GLU A 164 -10.21 -7.09 -7.49
N THR A 165 -9.96 -7.46 -6.25
CA THR A 165 -8.65 -7.41 -5.61
C THR A 165 -8.14 -8.83 -5.37
N PHE A 166 -7.36 -9.07 -4.32
CA PHE A 166 -6.62 -10.31 -4.11
C PHE A 166 -7.39 -11.32 -3.26
N LYS A 167 -8.71 -11.42 -3.48
CA LYS A 167 -9.60 -12.34 -2.74
C LYS A 167 -9.24 -13.81 -2.93
N THR A 168 -8.84 -14.19 -4.15
CA THR A 168 -8.36 -15.55 -4.45
C THR A 168 -6.94 -15.46 -4.98
N VAL A 169 -5.97 -15.72 -4.12
CA VAL A 169 -4.54 -15.79 -4.44
C VAL A 169 -3.97 -17.01 -3.74
N LYS A 170 -3.12 -17.80 -4.41
CA LYS A 170 -2.57 -19.02 -3.81
C LYS A 170 -1.53 -18.69 -2.74
N ASN A 171 -0.70 -17.70 -3.02
CA ASN A 171 0.44 -17.37 -2.18
C ASN A 171 0.82 -15.90 -2.38
N THR A 172 1.05 -15.18 -1.28
CA THR A 172 1.50 -13.78 -1.31
C THR A 172 2.80 -13.67 -0.52
N SER A 173 3.89 -13.25 -1.17
CA SER A 173 5.17 -12.99 -0.49
C SER A 173 5.55 -11.52 -0.59
N VAL A 174 6.16 -10.99 0.45
CA VAL A 174 6.45 -9.56 0.61
C VAL A 174 7.91 -9.38 1.00
N LYS A 175 8.55 -8.34 0.47
CA LYS A 175 9.84 -7.85 0.90
C LYS A 175 9.84 -6.32 1.02
N VAL A 176 10.48 -5.79 2.05
CA VAL A 176 10.73 -4.35 2.23
C VAL A 176 12.22 -4.05 2.19
N ILE A 177 12.59 -2.98 1.48
CA ILE A 177 13.98 -2.56 1.29
C ILE A 177 14.09 -1.06 1.48
N ASN A 178 15.11 -0.63 2.24
CA ASN A 178 15.41 0.76 2.52
C ASN A 178 16.77 1.12 1.89
N GLU A 179 16.78 2.00 0.91
CA GLU A 179 17.99 2.54 0.28
C GLU A 179 18.20 3.99 0.75
N LYS A 180 19.28 4.64 0.29
CA LYS A 180 19.62 6.00 0.71
C LYS A 180 18.54 7.03 0.34
N ASP A 181 18.06 7.00 -0.91
CA ASP A 181 17.19 8.04 -1.47
C ASP A 181 15.76 7.55 -1.78
N ARG A 182 15.50 6.26 -1.56
CA ARG A 182 14.20 5.62 -1.75
C ARG A 182 14.07 4.37 -0.91
N SER A 183 12.83 3.97 -0.65
CA SER A 183 12.49 2.72 0.01
C SER A 183 11.33 2.09 -0.74
N TYR A 184 11.22 0.77 -0.70
CA TYR A 184 10.17 0.10 -1.44
C TYR A 184 9.70 -1.21 -0.81
N ALA A 185 8.45 -1.51 -1.12
CA ALA A 185 7.84 -2.81 -0.94
C ALA A 185 7.81 -3.54 -2.28
N ALA A 186 8.20 -4.82 -2.29
CA ALA A 186 8.02 -5.72 -3.42
C ALA A 186 7.10 -6.86 -2.98
N ILE A 187 6.04 -7.10 -3.74
CA ILE A 187 5.03 -8.11 -3.41
C ILE A 187 4.84 -9.04 -4.60
N ASP A 188 4.84 -10.34 -4.36
CA ASP A 188 4.58 -11.39 -5.35
C ASP A 188 3.28 -12.11 -5.00
N TYR A 189 2.27 -11.95 -5.86
CA TYR A 189 0.98 -12.61 -5.78
C TYR A 189 0.95 -13.76 -6.79
N ALA A 190 1.20 -14.98 -6.32
CA ALA A 190 1.21 -16.17 -7.15
C ALA A 190 -0.20 -16.76 -7.28
N GLY A 191 -0.60 -17.05 -8.52
CA GLY A 191 -1.89 -17.65 -8.83
C GLY A 191 -3.08 -16.79 -8.43
N TRP A 192 -2.99 -15.47 -8.61
CA TRP A 192 -4.13 -14.56 -8.46
C TRP A 192 -5.22 -14.92 -9.48
N LYS A 193 -6.40 -15.24 -8.98
CA LYS A 193 -7.54 -15.72 -9.76
C LYS A 193 -8.69 -14.74 -9.62
N THR A 194 -9.10 -14.17 -10.75
CA THR A 194 -10.42 -13.54 -10.90
C THR A 194 -11.25 -14.41 -11.86
N TRP A 195 -11.66 -13.89 -13.02
CA TRP A 195 -12.26 -14.65 -14.11
C TRP A 195 -11.23 -15.08 -15.16
N GLY A 196 -11.49 -16.19 -15.85
CA GLY A 196 -10.53 -16.79 -16.78
C GLY A 196 -9.36 -17.43 -16.03
N ASP A 197 -8.20 -17.57 -16.66
CA ASP A 197 -7.04 -18.23 -16.06
C ASP A 197 -6.42 -17.41 -14.92
N ALA A 198 -5.78 -18.11 -13.96
CA ALA A 198 -5.01 -17.46 -12.91
C ALA A 198 -3.72 -16.86 -13.49
N VAL A 199 -3.29 -15.72 -12.94
CA VAL A 199 -2.05 -15.05 -13.31
C VAL A 199 -1.20 -14.77 -12.09
N ASP A 200 0.10 -14.63 -12.29
CA ASP A 200 0.99 -14.11 -11.26
C ASP A 200 1.13 -12.60 -11.47
N LEU A 201 1.06 -11.83 -10.39
CA LEU A 201 1.29 -10.39 -10.39
C LEU A 201 2.39 -10.07 -9.39
N LYS A 202 3.40 -9.34 -9.86
CA LYS A 202 4.42 -8.73 -9.01
C LYS A 202 4.19 -7.23 -8.96
N SER A 203 4.18 -6.66 -7.77
CA SER A 203 4.08 -5.22 -7.57
C SER A 203 5.33 -4.69 -6.86
N LYS A 204 5.71 -3.46 -7.19
CA LYS A 204 6.73 -2.71 -6.46
C LYS A 204 6.21 -1.31 -6.16
N LEU A 205 6.06 -0.98 -4.88
CA LEU A 205 5.66 0.35 -4.41
C LEU A 205 6.90 1.05 -3.87
N THR A 206 7.35 2.09 -4.56
CA THR A 206 8.57 2.85 -4.21
C THR A 206 8.19 4.24 -3.70
N ILE A 207 8.56 4.53 -2.46
CA ILE A 207 8.50 5.87 -1.87
C ILE A 207 9.89 6.51 -1.90
N PHE A 208 9.94 7.82 -2.14
CA PHE A 208 11.18 8.58 -2.27
C PHE A 208 11.37 9.49 -1.06
N ASN A 209 12.61 9.95 -0.84
CA ASN A 209 12.93 10.94 0.19
C ASN A 209 12.51 12.37 -0.19
N LYS A 210 11.56 12.50 -1.12
CA LYS A 210 11.01 13.75 -1.63
C LYS A 210 9.53 13.54 -1.94
N ASP A 211 8.79 14.63 -1.85
CA ASP A 211 7.39 14.73 -2.30
C ASP A 211 6.46 13.70 -1.64
N ARG A 212 5.21 13.61 -2.09
CA ARG A 212 4.20 12.71 -1.52
C ARG A 212 3.97 11.46 -2.37
N PHE A 213 4.64 11.33 -3.51
CA PHE A 213 4.29 10.30 -4.46
C PHE A 213 4.95 8.96 -4.17
N VAL A 214 4.20 7.91 -4.48
CA VAL A 214 4.68 6.53 -4.57
C VAL A 214 4.62 6.11 -6.03
N LYS A 215 5.71 5.55 -6.54
CA LYS A 215 5.73 4.89 -7.84
C LYS A 215 5.27 3.45 -7.66
N VAL A 216 4.31 3.01 -8.49
CA VAL A 216 3.87 1.62 -8.56
C VAL A 216 4.31 1.03 -9.89
N ASP A 217 5.03 -0.08 -9.83
CA ASP A 217 5.35 -0.91 -10.99
C ASP A 217 4.63 -2.25 -10.85
N LEU A 218 3.82 -2.63 -11.84
CA LEU A 218 3.10 -3.90 -11.92
C LEU A 218 3.67 -4.74 -13.05
N TYR A 219 3.90 -6.03 -12.79
CA TYR A 219 4.39 -7.00 -13.76
C TYR A 219 3.55 -8.29 -13.67
N LEU A 220 3.02 -8.73 -14.79
CA LEU A 220 2.23 -9.96 -14.89
C LEU A 220 2.94 -10.99 -15.77
N ASN A 221 2.83 -12.27 -15.39
CA ASN A 221 3.33 -13.36 -16.24
C ASN A 221 2.57 -13.44 -17.58
N ASN A 222 1.28 -13.10 -17.56
CA ASN A 222 0.38 -13.06 -18.72
C ASN A 222 -0.45 -11.78 -18.73
N ALA A 223 -0.69 -11.23 -19.92
CA ALA A 223 -1.47 -9.99 -20.05
C ALA A 223 -2.97 -10.27 -19.83
N ILE A 224 -3.61 -9.44 -19.01
CA ILE A 224 -5.05 -9.52 -18.73
C ILE A 224 -5.73 -8.21 -19.10
N SER A 225 -6.99 -8.30 -19.50
CA SER A 225 -7.84 -7.11 -19.63
C SER A 225 -8.36 -6.68 -18.25
N GLY A 226 -8.57 -5.39 -18.07
CA GLY A 226 -9.17 -4.83 -16.87
C GLY A 226 -8.19 -4.54 -15.74
N LEU A 227 -6.88 -4.77 -15.90
CA LEU A 227 -5.89 -4.32 -14.91
C LEU A 227 -6.10 -2.81 -14.67
N CYS A 228 -6.21 -2.40 -13.41
CA CYS A 228 -6.57 -1.02 -13.10
C CYS A 228 -5.91 -0.51 -11.82
N THR A 229 -5.99 0.80 -11.66
CA THR A 229 -5.70 1.54 -10.42
C THR A 229 -6.79 2.59 -10.20
N GLY A 230 -6.69 3.40 -9.15
CA GLY A 230 -7.67 4.44 -8.91
C GLY A 230 -7.50 5.19 -7.61
N ILE A 231 -8.48 6.03 -7.31
CA ILE A 231 -8.64 6.74 -6.03
C ILE A 231 -10.08 6.55 -5.54
N VAL A 232 -10.29 6.69 -4.22
CA VAL A 232 -11.62 6.60 -3.61
C VAL A 232 -12.57 7.62 -4.25
N ALA A 233 -13.77 7.19 -4.64
CA ALA A 233 -14.83 8.08 -5.06
C ALA A 233 -15.70 8.44 -3.84
N ILE A 234 -15.68 9.71 -3.46
CA ILE A 234 -16.45 10.23 -2.32
C ILE A 234 -17.53 11.14 -2.88
N LYS A 235 -18.76 10.96 -2.37
CA LYS A 235 -19.92 11.71 -2.81
C LYS A 235 -19.67 13.21 -2.64
N ASP A 236 -20.11 14.00 -3.62
CA ASP A 236 -20.05 15.47 -3.62
C ASP A 236 -18.61 16.05 -3.59
N ILE A 237 -17.58 15.24 -3.85
CA ILE A 237 -16.21 15.70 -4.07
C ILE A 237 -15.94 15.82 -5.57
N PRO A 238 -15.53 16.99 -6.08
CA PRO A 238 -15.24 17.18 -7.50
C PRO A 238 -14.11 16.27 -8.00
N PHE A 239 -14.34 15.67 -9.17
CA PHE A 239 -13.35 14.91 -9.92
C PHE A 239 -12.70 15.78 -10.99
N LYS A 240 -11.38 15.64 -11.15
CA LYS A 240 -10.61 16.28 -12.22
C LYS A 240 -9.75 15.25 -12.96
N GLN A 241 -9.71 15.36 -14.28
CA GLN A 241 -8.78 14.63 -15.14
C GLN A 241 -8.05 15.62 -16.05
N VAL A 242 -6.73 15.51 -16.14
CA VAL A 242 -5.90 16.37 -16.98
C VAL A 242 -4.94 15.52 -17.79
N VAL A 243 -4.85 15.80 -19.09
CA VAL A 243 -3.87 15.21 -20.00
C VAL A 243 -2.75 16.22 -20.23
N SER A 244 -1.53 15.72 -20.26
CA SER A 244 -0.34 16.52 -20.43
C SER A 244 -0.19 17.10 -21.83
N LYS A 245 0.67 18.11 -22.02
CA LYS A 245 0.79 18.87 -23.28
C LYS A 245 1.23 17.96 -24.44
N ASN A 246 2.14 17.02 -24.16
CA ASN A 246 2.61 16.06 -25.16
C ASN A 246 1.73 14.79 -25.26
N LYS A 247 0.66 14.70 -24.46
CA LYS A 247 -0.30 13.59 -24.39
C LYS A 247 0.32 12.24 -23.99
N LYS A 248 1.49 12.22 -23.34
CA LYS A 248 2.12 10.99 -22.84
C LYS A 248 1.65 10.61 -21.44
N TRP A 249 1.28 11.59 -20.63
CA TRP A 249 0.84 11.38 -19.25
C TRP A 249 -0.50 12.05 -19.01
N ALA A 250 -1.21 11.55 -18.00
CA ALA A 250 -2.40 12.20 -17.46
C ALA A 250 -2.47 11.96 -15.96
N TYR A 251 -3.30 12.73 -15.27
CA TYR A 251 -3.72 12.40 -13.92
C TYR A 251 -5.23 12.40 -13.77
N ILE A 252 -5.72 11.61 -12.82
CA ILE A 252 -7.02 11.83 -12.16
C ILE A 252 -6.77 12.33 -10.74
N ALA A 253 -7.66 13.18 -10.24
CA ALA A 253 -7.54 13.74 -8.91
C ALA A 253 -8.89 14.15 -8.31
N THR A 254 -8.93 14.19 -6.98
CA THR A 254 -10.00 14.79 -6.18
C THR A 254 -9.39 15.66 -5.08
N TYR A 255 -10.10 16.70 -4.66
CA TYR A 255 -9.71 17.54 -3.52
C TYR A 255 -10.95 17.99 -2.74
N GLY A 256 -10.86 17.98 -1.41
CA GLY A 256 -11.91 18.53 -0.54
C GLY A 256 -11.98 17.83 0.82
N GLN A 257 -13.11 17.99 1.50
CA GLN A 257 -13.41 17.40 2.80
C GLN A 257 -13.67 15.89 2.68
N GLN A 258 -12.59 15.13 2.49
CA GLN A 258 -12.63 13.71 2.15
C GLN A 258 -11.73 12.85 3.04
N THR A 259 -11.51 13.30 4.27
CA THR A 259 -10.65 12.69 5.30
C THR A 259 -11.46 12.15 6.48
N LEU A 260 -10.92 11.14 7.17
CA LEU A 260 -11.40 10.63 8.46
C LEU A 260 -11.03 11.50 9.66
N ALA A 261 -10.13 12.47 9.47
CA ALA A 261 -9.56 13.26 10.55
C ALA A 261 -10.58 14.24 11.17
N LYS A 262 -10.53 15.50 10.78
CA LYS A 262 -11.53 16.50 11.11
C LYS A 262 -12.35 16.84 9.88
N LYS A 263 -13.61 17.18 10.07
CA LYS A 263 -14.54 17.44 8.96
C LYS A 263 -14.10 18.63 8.10
N GLU A 264 -13.45 19.60 8.72
CA GLU A 264 -12.92 20.81 8.07
C GLU A 264 -11.58 20.58 7.35
N ASP A 265 -10.89 19.47 7.62
CA ASP A 265 -9.63 19.17 6.96
C ASP A 265 -9.88 18.75 5.51
N ASN A 266 -8.96 19.17 4.63
CA ASN A 266 -8.99 18.80 3.23
C ASN A 266 -7.93 17.73 2.95
N LEU A 267 -8.27 16.83 2.03
CA LEU A 267 -7.36 15.84 1.49
C LEU A 267 -7.41 15.94 -0.04
N GLY A 268 -6.25 16.00 -0.67
CA GLY A 268 -6.09 15.77 -2.10
C GLY A 268 -5.62 14.34 -2.36
N MET A 269 -6.17 13.68 -3.39
CA MET A 269 -5.68 12.39 -3.88
C MET A 269 -5.48 12.47 -5.39
N ALA A 270 -4.42 11.83 -5.89
CA ALA A 270 -4.17 11.79 -7.32
C ALA A 270 -3.49 10.49 -7.76
N VAL A 271 -3.73 10.11 -9.01
CA VAL A 271 -2.99 9.07 -9.73
C VAL A 271 -2.54 9.62 -11.07
N PHE A 272 -1.25 9.55 -11.36
CA PHE A 272 -0.63 9.87 -12.64
C PHE A 272 -0.36 8.59 -13.42
N TYR A 273 -0.78 8.51 -14.67
CA TYR A 273 -0.66 7.31 -15.51
C TYR A 273 -0.24 7.64 -16.94
N PRO A 274 0.47 6.71 -17.62
CA PRO A 274 0.89 6.91 -18.99
C PRO A 274 -0.27 6.64 -19.96
N MET A 275 -0.50 7.57 -20.88
CA MET A 275 -1.60 7.51 -21.86
C MET A 275 -1.46 6.34 -22.86
N GLU A 276 -0.24 5.86 -23.09
CA GLU A 276 -0.02 4.67 -23.93
C GLU A 276 -0.67 3.42 -23.33
N SER A 277 -0.67 3.30 -21.99
CA SER A 277 -1.27 2.18 -21.26
C SER A 277 -2.73 2.43 -20.87
N PHE A 278 -3.23 3.66 -20.97
CA PHE A 278 -4.60 4.02 -20.63
C PHE A 278 -5.61 3.43 -21.63
N ASP A 279 -6.65 2.77 -21.12
CA ASP A 279 -7.80 2.30 -21.90
C ASP A 279 -9.00 3.23 -21.68
N LYS A 280 -9.53 3.25 -20.46
CA LYS A 280 -10.70 4.06 -20.10
C LYS A 280 -10.70 4.48 -18.64
N TYR A 281 -11.45 5.53 -18.36
CA TYR A 281 -11.83 5.94 -17.01
C TYR A 281 -13.23 5.42 -16.70
N VAL A 282 -13.44 4.92 -15.48
CA VAL A 282 -14.76 4.51 -14.99
C VAL A 282 -14.94 5.01 -13.56
N GLN A 283 -16.14 5.50 -13.23
CA GLN A 283 -16.52 5.76 -11.85
C GLN A 283 -17.46 4.66 -11.36
N THR A 284 -16.93 3.78 -10.53
CA THR A 284 -17.78 2.83 -9.76
C THR A 284 -18.43 3.57 -8.59
N LYS A 285 -19.29 2.89 -7.84
CA LYS A 285 -19.91 3.46 -6.62
C LYS A 285 -18.90 4.06 -5.62
N SER A 286 -17.68 3.52 -5.56
CA SER A 286 -16.73 3.82 -4.49
C SER A 286 -15.31 4.10 -4.99
N THR A 287 -15.04 4.04 -6.29
CA THR A 287 -13.69 4.25 -6.85
C THR A 287 -13.75 4.95 -8.20
N HIS A 288 -12.92 5.98 -8.36
CA HIS A 288 -12.52 6.55 -9.64
C HIS A 288 -11.41 5.66 -10.22
N VAL A 289 -11.74 4.87 -11.24
CA VAL A 289 -10.91 3.80 -11.78
C VAL A 289 -10.24 4.25 -13.08
N VAL A 290 -8.93 4.04 -13.16
CA VAL A 290 -8.15 4.10 -14.39
C VAL A 290 -7.92 2.67 -14.85
N VAL A 291 -8.59 2.27 -15.93
CA VAL A 291 -8.42 0.96 -16.55
C VAL A 291 -7.29 1.03 -17.57
N PHE A 292 -6.37 0.07 -17.49
CA PHE A 292 -5.27 -0.06 -18.43
C PHE A 292 -5.62 -1.02 -19.57
N LYS A 293 -5.00 -0.78 -20.74
CA LYS A 293 -5.00 -1.70 -21.87
C LYS A 293 -4.41 -3.04 -21.43
N LYS A 294 -4.78 -4.10 -22.17
CA LYS A 294 -4.26 -5.45 -21.94
C LYS A 294 -2.75 -5.51 -22.14
N ASN A 295 -2.01 -5.37 -21.03
CA ASN A 295 -0.56 -5.29 -20.98
C ASN A 295 -0.02 -6.24 -19.91
N LYS A 296 1.26 -6.61 -20.03
CA LYS A 296 1.97 -7.35 -18.98
C LYS A 296 2.58 -6.44 -17.93
N ASN A 297 2.85 -5.17 -18.26
CA ASN A 297 3.53 -4.25 -17.36
C ASN A 297 2.83 -2.89 -17.39
N VAL A 298 2.70 -2.24 -16.24
CA VAL A 298 2.23 -0.86 -16.13
C VAL A 298 2.98 -0.17 -14.99
N SER A 299 3.40 1.07 -15.22
CA SER A 299 4.00 1.93 -14.21
C SER A 299 3.18 3.21 -14.07
N TYR A 300 2.91 3.63 -12.84
CA TYR A 300 2.14 4.84 -12.54
C TYR A 300 2.59 5.42 -11.19
N TYR A 301 2.09 6.60 -10.84
CA TYR A 301 2.36 7.24 -9.56
C TYR A 301 1.05 7.57 -8.86
N PHE A 302 1.02 7.52 -7.53
CA PHE A 302 -0.08 8.07 -6.75
C PHE A 302 0.44 8.96 -5.63
N LEU A 303 -0.40 9.85 -5.13
CA LEU A 303 -0.09 10.65 -3.94
C LEU A 303 -1.35 11.03 -3.17
N GLY A 304 -1.12 11.47 -1.94
CA GLY A 304 -2.11 12.05 -1.04
C GLY A 304 -1.54 13.29 -0.35
N ALA A 305 -2.30 14.37 -0.25
CA ALA A 305 -1.88 15.64 0.34
C ALA A 305 -2.91 16.12 1.37
N TRP A 306 -2.57 16.03 2.66
CA TRP A 306 -3.48 16.40 3.75
C TRP A 306 -3.20 17.81 4.26
N SER A 307 -4.27 18.57 4.54
CA SER A 307 -4.19 19.97 4.96
C SER A 307 -3.53 20.18 6.32
N GLN A 308 -3.27 19.15 7.13
CA GLN A 308 -2.52 19.28 8.40
C GLN A 308 -1.03 18.95 8.25
N GLU A 309 -0.57 18.56 7.06
CA GLU A 309 0.86 18.37 6.80
C GLU A 309 1.64 19.66 7.12
N PRO A 310 2.76 19.59 7.88
CA PRO A 310 3.60 20.75 8.18
C PRO A 310 4.11 21.41 6.92
N ASN A 311 3.82 22.72 6.76
CA ASN A 311 4.19 23.48 5.56
C ASN A 311 3.74 22.84 4.23
N GLY A 312 2.66 22.03 4.28
CA GLY A 312 2.10 21.34 3.13
C GLY A 312 1.01 22.13 2.40
N ILE A 313 0.36 21.47 1.45
CA ILE A 313 -0.71 22.00 0.61
C ILE A 313 -1.98 22.22 1.45
N LYS A 314 -2.57 23.42 1.41
CA LYS A 314 -3.74 23.79 2.23
C LYS A 314 -4.99 24.08 1.40
N THR A 315 -4.83 24.39 0.12
CA THR A 315 -5.93 24.81 -0.76
C THR A 315 -6.02 23.96 -2.04
N GLU A 316 -7.20 23.96 -2.64
CA GLU A 316 -7.46 23.28 -3.92
C GLU A 316 -6.57 23.83 -5.04
N THR A 317 -6.39 25.15 -5.09
CA THR A 317 -5.53 25.82 -6.06
C THR A 317 -4.08 25.35 -5.95
N GLU A 318 -3.52 25.34 -4.73
CA GLU A 318 -2.15 24.86 -4.49
C GLU A 318 -2.01 23.39 -4.86
N PHE A 319 -3.03 22.57 -4.57
CA PHE A 319 -3.03 21.16 -4.92
C PHE A 319 -2.94 20.94 -6.42
N TYR A 320 -3.80 21.59 -7.22
CA TYR A 320 -3.75 21.42 -8.66
C TYR A 320 -2.52 22.05 -9.30
N GLN A 321 -2.00 23.15 -8.78
CA GLN A 321 -0.72 23.70 -9.23
C GLN A 321 0.44 22.72 -9.00
N ASP A 322 0.45 22.03 -7.86
CA ASP A 322 1.43 20.99 -7.56
C ASP A 322 1.30 19.78 -8.51
N LEU A 323 0.08 19.33 -8.80
CA LEU A 323 -0.16 18.25 -9.77
C LEU A 323 0.24 18.64 -11.20
N ASP A 324 -0.08 19.85 -11.63
CA ASP A 324 0.24 20.33 -12.97
C ASP A 324 1.77 20.45 -13.15
N LYS A 325 2.50 20.91 -12.12
CA LYS A 325 3.97 20.91 -12.13
C LYS A 325 4.56 19.50 -12.24
N LYS A 326 4.00 18.53 -11.51
CA LYS A 326 4.39 17.11 -11.62
C LYS A 326 4.12 16.56 -13.02
N LEU A 327 2.98 16.91 -13.60
CA LEU A 327 2.63 16.52 -14.96
C LEU A 327 3.62 17.09 -15.98
N GLU A 328 4.09 18.33 -15.80
CA GLU A 328 5.13 18.93 -16.64
C GLU A 328 6.49 18.23 -16.50
N ILE A 329 6.87 17.81 -15.30
CA ILE A 329 8.09 17.01 -15.06
C ILE A 329 7.99 15.64 -15.77
N LEU A 330 6.84 14.98 -15.66
CA LEU A 330 6.57 13.73 -16.39
C LEU A 330 6.62 13.93 -17.90
N ASP A 331 6.12 15.06 -18.41
CA ASP A 331 6.19 15.39 -19.84
C ASP A 331 7.62 15.52 -20.37
N GLN A 332 8.52 16.05 -19.55
CA GLN A 332 9.91 16.27 -19.94
C GLN A 332 10.77 15.02 -19.74
N ASN A 333 10.56 14.31 -18.62
CA ASN A 333 11.52 13.31 -18.12
C ASN A 333 10.96 11.88 -18.10
N ASN A 334 9.65 11.71 -18.31
CA ASN A 334 8.95 10.42 -18.18
C ASN A 334 9.03 9.78 -16.77
N GLN A 335 9.43 10.56 -15.76
CA GLN A 335 9.58 10.15 -14.36
C GLN A 335 9.51 11.37 -13.42
N LEU A 336 9.09 11.17 -12.16
CA LEU A 336 8.99 12.21 -11.11
C LEU A 336 10.21 12.32 -10.19
#